data_AF-A0A258ZNW3-F1
#
_entry.id   AF-A0A258ZNW3-F1
#
_cell.length_a   1.000
_cell.length_b   1.000
_cell.length_c   1.000
_cell.angle_alpha   90.00
_cell.angle_beta   90.00
_cell.angle_gamma   90.00
#
_symmetry.space_group_name_H-M   'P 1'
#
loop_
_entity.id
_entity.type
_entity.pdbx_description
1 polymer ?
#
loop_
_entity_poly.entity_id
_entity_poly.type
_entity_poly.pdbx_seq_one_letter_code
_entity_poly.pdbx_strand_id
1 'polypeptide(L)'
;ALTIALAVIGKQVMHLPPMWGMLFGLSLLQLYMYFLKKNHKQDVSVFLAMSKIENNTLLFFFGILAAVGALHFVGFLEYAAQLYAIFNPTVVNISIGFLSAIVDNVPVMSAVLKANPSIDHAQWMLVTMTAGIGGSLISFGSAAGVGVMGKMAGIYTFASHIRLAWTVLVGYIVSLSVWYAQFIVLGFY
;
A
#
# COMPACT_ATOMS: atom_id res chain seq x y z
N ALA A 1 7.36 -6.79 -13.93
CA ALA A 1 8.61 -6.06 -13.66
C ALA A 1 8.76 -4.85 -14.58
N LEU A 2 8.83 -5.03 -15.91
CA LEU A 2 9.03 -3.92 -16.86
C LEU A 2 8.01 -2.77 -16.69
N THR A 3 6.72 -3.08 -16.59
CA THR A 3 5.66 -2.08 -16.38
C THR A 3 5.85 -1.26 -15.09
N ILE A 4 6.31 -1.89 -14.01
CA ILE A 4 6.57 -1.21 -12.73
C ILE A 4 7.80 -0.31 -12.88
N ALA A 5 8.87 -0.80 -13.51
CA ALA A 5 10.07 -0.01 -13.78
C ALA A 5 9.74 1.23 -14.61
N LEU A 6 8.91 1.09 -15.66
CA LEU A 6 8.47 2.22 -16.49
C LEU A 6 7.61 3.22 -15.71
N ALA A 7 6.74 2.76 -14.82
CA ALA A 7 5.96 3.64 -13.94
C ALA A 7 6.84 4.45 -12.98
N VAL A 8 7.83 3.80 -12.36
CA VAL A 8 8.77 4.44 -11.44
C VAL A 8 9.69 5.43 -12.18
N ILE A 9 10.29 5.02 -13.30
CA ILE A 9 11.18 5.87 -14.11
C ILE A 9 10.40 7.03 -14.70
N GLY A 10 9.19 6.78 -15.24
CA GLY A 10 8.33 7.84 -15.77
C GLY A 10 7.96 8.89 -14.73
N LYS A 11 7.68 8.47 -13.49
CA LYS A 11 7.47 9.41 -12.38
C LYS A 11 8.74 10.16 -12.01
N GLN A 12 9.88 9.48 -11.88
CA GLN A 12 11.11 10.07 -11.36
C GLN A 12 11.81 11.01 -12.35
N VAL A 13 11.82 10.65 -13.64
CA VAL A 13 12.52 11.40 -14.69
C VAL A 13 11.58 12.39 -15.36
N MET A 14 10.39 11.93 -15.75
CA MET A 14 9.46 12.71 -16.57
C MET A 14 8.37 13.42 -15.74
N HIS A 15 8.35 13.24 -14.41
CA HIS A 15 7.33 13.79 -13.51
C HIS A 15 5.89 13.42 -13.90
N LEU A 16 5.73 12.32 -14.64
CA LEU A 16 4.43 11.84 -15.08
C LEU A 16 3.75 11.07 -13.95
N PRO A 17 2.42 11.17 -13.82
CA PRO A 17 1.65 10.28 -12.97
C PRO A 17 1.98 8.80 -13.27
N PRO A 18 2.20 7.94 -12.26
CA PRO A 18 2.57 6.52 -12.44
C PRO A 18 1.67 5.74 -13.39
N MET A 19 0.37 6.08 -13.44
CA MET A 19 -0.60 5.47 -14.33
C MET A 19 -0.17 5.51 -15.81
N TRP A 20 0.51 6.56 -16.26
CA TRP A 20 0.98 6.66 -17.64
C TRP A 20 2.07 5.64 -17.95
N GLY A 21 3.01 5.43 -17.02
CA GLY A 21 4.01 4.37 -17.19
C GLY A 21 3.40 2.96 -17.12
N MET A 22 2.35 2.77 -16.32
CA MET A 22 1.59 1.52 -16.30
C MET A 22 0.86 1.26 -17.64
N LEU A 23 0.18 2.28 -18.19
CA LEU A 23 -0.49 2.21 -19.50
C LEU A 23 0.51 1.99 -20.64
N PHE A 24 1.69 2.63 -20.57
CA PHE A 24 2.76 2.39 -21.53
C PHE A 24 3.26 0.95 -21.46
N GLY A 25 3.45 0.39 -20.27
CA GLY A 25 3.79 -1.03 -20.12
C GLY A 25 2.72 -1.97 -20.70
N LEU A 26 1.43 -1.61 -20.60
CA LEU A 26 0.36 -2.36 -21.27
C LEU A 26 0.47 -2.29 -22.81
N SER A 27 0.81 -1.12 -23.36
CA SER A 27 1.02 -0.97 -24.81
C SER A 27 2.19 -1.82 -25.32
N LEU A 28 3.29 -1.91 -24.56
CA LEU A 28 4.42 -2.77 -24.88
C LEU A 28 4.05 -4.26 -24.79
N LEU A 29 3.23 -4.65 -23.81
CA LEU A 29 2.70 -6.01 -23.72
C LEU A 29 1.85 -6.34 -24.94
N GLN A 30 0.96 -5.44 -25.38
CA GLN A 30 0.16 -5.64 -26.59
C GLN A 30 1.02 -5.81 -27.84
N LEU A 31 2.07 -5.00 -27.97
CA LEU A 31 3.03 -5.09 -29.07
C LEU A 31 3.80 -6.42 -29.04
N TYR A 32 4.23 -6.87 -27.86
CA TYR A 32 4.87 -8.19 -27.69
C TYR A 32 3.92 -9.34 -28.08
N MET A 33 2.66 -9.28 -27.65
CA MET A 33 1.64 -10.28 -27.97
C MET A 33 1.34 -10.33 -29.47
N TYR A 34 1.35 -9.18 -30.14
CA TYR A 34 1.23 -9.11 -31.60
C TYR A 34 2.37 -9.84 -32.32
N PHE A 35 3.62 -9.63 -31.90
CA PHE A 35 4.77 -10.36 -32.45
C PHE A 35 4.70 -11.87 -32.18
N LEU A 36 4.22 -12.27 -30.99
CA LEU A 36 4.04 -13.66 -30.63
C LEU A 36 2.99 -14.35 -31.52
N LYS A 37 1.87 -13.67 -31.76
CA LYS A 37 0.81 -14.13 -32.67
C LYS A 37 1.33 -14.28 -34.10
N LYS A 38 2.11 -13.32 -34.59
CA LYS A 38 2.70 -13.36 -35.93
C LYS A 38 3.71 -14.51 -36.12
N ASN A 39 4.58 -14.73 -35.13
CA ASN A 39 5.70 -15.66 -35.27
C ASN A 39 5.38 -17.11 -34.84
N HIS A 40 4.50 -17.30 -33.85
CA HIS A 40 4.24 -18.60 -33.22
C HIS A 40 2.78 -19.08 -33.38
N LYS A 41 1.93 -18.33 -34.12
CA LYS A 41 0.48 -18.61 -34.30
C LYS A 41 -0.29 -18.82 -32.98
N GLN A 42 0.25 -18.36 -31.85
CA GLN A 42 -0.45 -18.38 -30.56
C GLN A 42 -1.42 -17.21 -30.52
N ASP A 43 -2.71 -17.51 -30.38
CA ASP A 43 -3.74 -16.48 -30.24
C ASP A 43 -3.88 -16.11 -28.76
N VAL A 44 -3.08 -15.14 -28.31
CA VAL A 44 -3.13 -14.64 -26.93
C VAL A 44 -3.77 -13.26 -26.94
N SER A 45 -5.03 -13.18 -26.50
CA SER A 45 -5.76 -11.91 -26.47
C SER A 45 -5.63 -11.23 -25.11
N VAL A 46 -5.19 -9.97 -25.13
CA VAL A 46 -5.08 -9.14 -23.93
C VAL A 46 -6.45 -8.95 -23.28
N PHE A 47 -7.52 -8.84 -24.07
CA PHE A 47 -8.89 -8.74 -23.55
C PHE A 47 -9.32 -9.97 -22.74
N LEU A 48 -8.92 -11.18 -23.14
CA LEU A 48 -9.22 -12.40 -22.39
C LEU A 48 -8.34 -12.56 -21.15
N ALA A 49 -7.16 -11.92 -21.12
CA ALA A 49 -6.39 -11.77 -19.90
C ALA A 49 -7.05 -10.73 -18.96
N MET A 50 -7.57 -9.61 -19.51
CA MET A 50 -8.27 -8.58 -18.76
C MET A 50 -9.60 -9.07 -18.18
N SER A 51 -10.32 -9.96 -18.85
CA SER A 51 -11.57 -10.53 -18.33
C SER A 51 -11.36 -11.43 -17.11
N LYS A 52 -10.12 -11.89 -16.87
CA LYS A 52 -9.73 -12.66 -15.68
C LYS A 52 -9.33 -11.77 -14.50
N ILE A 53 -9.31 -10.45 -14.66
CA ILE A 53 -9.03 -9.52 -13.57
C ILE A 53 -10.21 -9.54 -12.59
N GLU A 54 -9.90 -9.52 -11.29
CA GLU A 54 -10.89 -9.52 -10.22
C GLU A 54 -11.62 -8.17 -10.12
N ASN A 55 -12.73 -8.04 -10.83
CA ASN A 55 -13.57 -6.83 -10.79
C ASN A 55 -14.15 -6.55 -9.39
N ASN A 56 -14.40 -7.58 -8.58
CA ASN A 56 -14.91 -7.43 -7.22
C ASN A 56 -13.93 -6.66 -6.33
N THR A 57 -12.65 -7.00 -6.41
CA THR A 57 -11.57 -6.34 -5.65
C THR A 57 -11.39 -4.89 -6.10
N LEU A 58 -11.50 -4.62 -7.41
CA LEU A 58 -11.46 -3.26 -7.96
C LEU A 58 -12.64 -2.40 -7.47
N LEU A 59 -13.86 -2.93 -7.53
CA LEU A 59 -15.07 -2.25 -7.05
C LEU A 59 -15.03 -2.00 -5.54
N PHE A 60 -14.46 -2.94 -4.77
CA PHE A 60 -14.22 -2.77 -3.33
C PHE A 60 -13.31 -1.57 -3.04
N PHE A 61 -12.13 -1.48 -3.67
CA PHE A 61 -11.23 -0.34 -3.48
C PHE A 61 -11.85 0.96 -3.99
N PHE A 62 -12.54 0.94 -5.13
CA PHE A 62 -13.26 2.10 -5.62
C PHE A 62 -14.29 2.62 -4.61
N GLY A 63 -15.11 1.71 -4.05
CA GLY A 63 -16.12 2.04 -3.05
C GLY A 63 -15.52 2.61 -1.77
N ILE A 64 -14.45 2.00 -1.25
CA ILE A 64 -13.72 2.52 -0.08
C ILE A 64 -13.15 3.92 -0.34
N LEU A 65 -12.45 4.11 -1.46
CA LEU A 65 -11.85 5.40 -1.79
C LEU A 65 -12.92 6.48 -2.01
N ALA A 66 -14.07 6.13 -2.59
CA ALA A 66 -15.22 7.02 -2.72
C ALA A 66 -15.81 7.39 -1.34
N ALA A 67 -15.99 6.41 -0.44
CA ALA A 67 -16.50 6.65 0.92
C ALA A 67 -15.57 7.54 1.74
N VAL A 68 -14.25 7.32 1.68
CA VAL A 68 -13.27 8.22 2.32
C VAL A 68 -13.31 9.61 1.68
N GLY A 69 -13.56 9.70 0.36
CA GLY A 69 -13.77 10.98 -0.31
C GLY A 69 -15.00 11.72 0.19
N ALA A 70 -16.10 11.01 0.44
CA ALA A 70 -17.30 11.57 1.06
C ALA A 70 -17.03 12.03 2.51
N LEU A 71 -16.30 11.24 3.31
CA LEU A 71 -15.88 11.65 4.67
C LEU A 71 -15.03 12.92 4.66
N HIS A 72 -14.14 13.07 3.69
CA HIS A 72 -13.38 14.29 3.48
C HIS A 72 -14.31 15.47 3.13
N PHE A 73 -15.23 15.27 2.18
CA PHE A 73 -16.17 16.30 1.74
C PHE A 73 -17.10 16.80 2.85
N VAL A 74 -17.52 15.91 3.76
CA VAL A 74 -18.36 16.23 4.93
C VAL A 74 -17.54 16.86 6.08
N GLY A 75 -16.22 16.93 5.96
CA GLY A 75 -15.33 17.53 6.96
C GLY A 75 -14.91 16.59 8.09
N PHE A 76 -15.29 15.31 8.06
CA PHE A 76 -14.96 14.36 9.15
C PHE A 76 -13.45 14.10 9.25
N LEU A 77 -12.72 14.16 8.13
CA LEU A 77 -11.27 13.99 8.13
C LEU A 77 -10.51 15.17 8.76
N GLU A 78 -11.16 16.32 8.97
CA GLU A 78 -10.53 17.46 9.68
C GLU A 78 -10.19 17.08 11.13
N TYR A 79 -11.02 16.27 11.79
CA TYR A 79 -10.74 15.75 13.12
C TYR A 79 -9.48 14.87 13.15
N ALA A 80 -9.24 14.10 12.08
CA ALA A 80 -8.03 13.31 11.96
C ALA A 80 -6.79 14.21 11.82
N ALA A 81 -6.88 15.31 11.06
CA ALA A 81 -5.81 16.29 10.97
C ALA A 81 -5.57 17.03 12.29
N GLN A 82 -6.63 17.36 13.05
CA GLN A 82 -6.52 17.97 14.38
C GLN A 82 -5.80 17.06 15.39
N LEU A 83 -5.94 15.74 15.26
CA LEU A 83 -5.20 14.79 16.10
C LEU A 83 -3.68 15.01 16.00
N TYR A 84 -3.17 15.33 14.81
CA TYR A 84 -1.76 15.66 14.58
C TYR A 84 -1.34 17.02 15.14
N ALA A 85 -2.29 17.93 15.38
CA ALA A 85 -2.02 19.23 16.00
C ALA A 85 -1.99 19.14 17.54
N ILE A 86 -2.75 18.23 18.13
CA ILE A 86 -2.89 18.08 19.59
C ILE A 86 -1.84 17.09 20.14
N PHE A 87 -1.55 16.01 19.42
CA PHE A 87 -0.62 14.97 19.83
C PHE A 87 0.68 15.01 19.04
N ASN A 88 1.73 14.40 19.60
CA ASN A 88 3.00 14.25 18.89
C ASN A 88 2.79 13.40 17.60
N PRO A 89 3.15 13.91 16.40
CA PRO A 89 2.96 13.21 15.13
C PRO A 89 3.56 11.81 15.09
N THR A 90 4.66 11.56 15.80
CA THR A 90 5.30 10.24 15.88
C THR A 90 4.40 9.22 16.58
N VAL A 91 3.76 9.61 17.69
CA VAL A 91 2.82 8.75 18.41
C VAL A 91 1.57 8.48 17.57
N VAL A 92 1.07 9.51 16.89
CA VAL A 92 -0.08 9.39 15.98
C VAL A 92 0.23 8.43 14.83
N ASN A 93 1.39 8.58 14.19
CA ASN A 93 1.81 7.74 13.06
C ASN A 93 2.05 6.28 13.46
N ILE A 94 2.63 6.02 14.64
CA ILE A 94 2.77 4.67 15.16
C ILE A 94 1.40 4.06 15.44
N SER A 95 0.48 4.82 16.04
CA SER A 95 -0.88 4.37 16.35
C SER A 95 -1.67 4.06 15.08
N ILE A 96 -1.54 4.89 14.05
CA ILE A 96 -2.13 4.65 12.72
C ILE A 96 -1.56 3.36 12.11
N GLY A 97 -0.26 3.09 12.26
CA GLY A 97 0.34 1.84 11.82
C GLY A 97 -0.29 0.60 12.45
N PHE A 98 -0.56 0.63 13.76
CA PHE A 98 -1.28 -0.44 14.44
C PHE A 98 -2.75 -0.53 14.01
N LEU A 99 -3.45 0.60 13.83
CA LEU A 99 -4.83 0.62 13.34
C LEU A 99 -4.92 0.00 11.94
N SER A 100 -3.93 0.29 11.10
CA SER A 100 -3.78 -0.25 9.74
C SER A 100 -3.77 -1.77 9.71
N ALA A 101 -3.21 -2.41 10.75
CA ALA A 101 -3.18 -3.86 10.91
C ALA A 101 -4.56 -4.52 11.05
N ILE A 102 -5.57 -3.75 11.48
CA ILE A 102 -6.92 -4.26 11.75
C ILE A 102 -7.85 -3.98 10.56
N VAL A 103 -7.75 -2.79 9.96
CA VAL A 103 -8.75 -2.31 8.98
C VAL A 103 -8.33 -2.58 7.52
N ASP A 104 -7.03 -2.57 7.22
CA ASP A 104 -6.35 -2.54 5.90
C ASP A 104 -5.61 -1.21 5.65
N ASN A 105 -4.47 -1.31 4.99
CA ASN A 105 -3.55 -0.22 4.74
C ASN A 105 -4.09 0.78 3.72
N VAL A 106 -4.86 0.32 2.73
CA VAL A 106 -5.41 1.17 1.66
C VAL A 106 -6.43 2.20 2.18
N PRO A 107 -7.50 1.82 2.90
CA PRO A 107 -8.45 2.79 3.46
C PRO A 107 -7.80 3.76 4.44
N VAL A 108 -6.97 3.26 5.35
CA VAL A 108 -6.33 4.07 6.40
C VAL A 108 -5.41 5.10 5.79
N MET A 109 -4.53 4.72 4.86
CA MET A 109 -3.66 5.69 4.19
C MET A 109 -4.42 6.63 3.27
N SER A 110 -5.51 6.19 2.63
CA SER A 110 -6.35 7.11 1.87
C SER A 110 -6.94 8.21 2.75
N ALA A 111 -7.35 7.88 3.98
CA ALA A 111 -7.88 8.85 4.93
C ALA A 111 -6.79 9.83 5.39
N VAL A 112 -5.59 9.35 5.74
CA VAL A 112 -4.46 10.21 6.15
C VAL A 112 -4.04 11.15 5.02
N LEU A 113 -3.91 10.63 3.79
CA LEU A 113 -3.54 11.44 2.61
C LEU A 113 -4.58 12.52 2.30
N LYS A 114 -5.87 12.22 2.45
CA LYS A 114 -6.95 13.19 2.25
C LYS A 114 -7.06 14.20 3.38
N ALA A 115 -6.86 13.77 4.63
CA ALA A 115 -6.78 14.67 5.77
C ALA A 115 -5.61 15.66 5.64
N ASN A 116 -4.54 15.26 4.93
CA ASN A 116 -3.38 16.08 4.60
C ASN A 116 -2.84 16.90 5.80
N PRO A 117 -2.52 16.24 6.93
CA PRO A 117 -2.01 16.94 8.10
C PRO A 117 -0.67 17.63 7.78
N SER A 118 -0.43 18.78 8.39
CA SER A 118 0.83 19.54 8.22
C SER A 118 1.97 18.90 9.01
N ILE A 119 2.50 17.80 8.50
CA ILE A 119 3.63 17.06 9.07
C ILE A 119 4.86 17.12 8.16
N ASP A 120 6.05 16.96 8.73
CA ASP A 120 7.30 16.97 7.98
C ASP A 120 7.47 15.72 7.10
N HIS A 121 8.48 15.72 6.22
CA HIS A 121 8.77 14.61 5.33
C HIS A 121 9.15 13.32 6.08
N ALA A 122 9.85 13.43 7.21
CA ALA A 122 10.24 12.28 8.02
C ALA A 122 9.01 11.56 8.61
N GLN A 123 8.02 12.31 9.07
CA GLN A 123 6.74 11.80 9.58
C GLN A 123 5.91 11.15 8.46
N TRP A 124 5.96 11.68 7.23
CA TRP A 124 5.37 11.03 6.07
C TRP A 124 6.03 9.67 5.77
N MET A 125 7.35 9.58 5.88
CA MET A 125 8.07 8.31 5.76
C MET A 125 7.75 7.36 6.92
N LEU A 126 7.61 7.89 8.15
CA LEU A 126 7.24 7.11 9.32
C LEU A 126 5.87 6.46 9.13
N VAL A 127 4.83 7.23 8.81
CA VAL A 127 3.47 6.68 8.64
C VAL A 127 3.39 5.67 7.50
N THR A 128 4.13 5.91 6.41
CA THR A 128 4.22 4.99 5.27
C THR A 128 4.84 3.66 5.71
N MET A 129 5.92 3.72 6.48
CA MET A 129 6.60 2.54 7.01
C MET A 129 5.74 1.82 8.06
N THR A 130 5.16 2.54 9.03
CA THR A 130 4.38 1.95 10.12
C THR A 130 3.07 1.34 9.62
N ALA A 131 2.40 1.95 8.64
CA ALA A 131 1.24 1.33 7.98
C ALA A 131 1.67 0.09 7.17
N GLY A 132 2.79 0.17 6.45
CA GLY A 132 3.31 -0.95 5.66
C GLY A 132 3.66 -2.18 6.51
N ILE A 133 4.44 -1.99 7.58
CA ILE A 133 4.85 -3.07 8.49
C ILE A 133 3.70 -3.48 9.42
N GLY A 134 2.90 -2.51 9.88
CA GLY A 134 1.80 -2.72 10.82
C GLY A 134 0.80 -3.76 10.32
N GLY A 135 0.46 -3.73 9.02
CA GLY A 135 -0.37 -4.75 8.35
C GLY A 135 0.08 -6.21 8.57
N SER A 136 1.37 -6.44 8.87
CA SER A 136 1.92 -7.78 9.08
C SER A 136 1.85 -8.27 10.53
N LEU A 137 1.50 -7.41 11.49
CA LEU A 137 1.38 -7.78 12.91
C LEU A 137 0.22 -8.76 13.15
N ILE A 138 -0.80 -8.72 12.30
CA ILE A 138 -1.97 -9.60 12.36
C ILE A 138 -2.08 -10.37 11.04
N SER A 139 -2.44 -11.65 11.09
CA SER A 139 -2.39 -12.54 9.91
C SER A 139 -3.30 -12.12 8.75
N PHE A 140 -4.37 -11.37 9.04
CA PHE A 140 -5.29 -10.85 8.04
C PHE A 140 -5.14 -9.35 7.78
N GLY A 141 -4.18 -8.68 8.43
CA GLY A 141 -3.91 -7.25 8.25
C GLY A 141 -3.24 -6.90 6.92
N SER A 142 -2.92 -7.90 6.08
CA SER A 142 -2.31 -7.73 4.77
C SER A 142 -2.82 -8.78 3.79
N ALA A 143 -2.99 -8.39 2.53
CA ALA A 143 -3.40 -9.29 1.43
C ALA A 143 -2.46 -10.50 1.28
N ALA A 144 -1.16 -10.32 1.55
CA ALA A 144 -0.21 -11.43 1.55
C ALA A 144 -0.52 -12.45 2.65
N GLY A 145 -0.85 -11.97 3.85
CA GLY A 145 -1.21 -12.83 4.98
C GLY A 145 -2.51 -13.61 4.74
N VAL A 146 -3.54 -12.93 4.23
CA VAL A 146 -4.81 -13.58 3.84
C VAL A 146 -4.59 -14.61 2.72
N GLY A 147 -3.76 -14.27 1.72
CA GLY A 147 -3.43 -15.16 0.60
C GLY A 147 -2.72 -16.44 1.05
N VAL A 148 -1.73 -16.33 1.93
CA VAL A 148 -1.02 -17.50 2.49
C VAL A 148 -1.96 -18.33 3.35
N MET A 149 -2.77 -17.71 4.19
CA MET A 149 -3.76 -18.41 5.03
C MET A 149 -4.80 -19.18 4.20
N GLY A 150 -5.23 -18.61 3.07
CA GLY A 150 -6.15 -19.27 2.13
C GLY A 150 -5.50 -20.44 1.35
N LYS A 151 -4.18 -20.41 1.13
CA LYS A 151 -3.45 -21.47 0.41
C LYS A 151 -2.88 -22.56 1.30
N MET A 152 -2.53 -22.23 2.54
CA MET A 152 -1.91 -23.14 3.52
C MET A 152 -2.88 -23.47 4.66
N ALA A 153 -4.09 -23.90 4.29
CA ALA A 153 -5.12 -24.27 5.25
C ALA A 153 -4.60 -25.34 6.23
N GLY A 154 -4.73 -25.08 7.52
CA GLY A 154 -4.27 -25.97 8.60
C GLY A 154 -2.80 -25.78 9.03
N ILE A 155 -1.95 -25.16 8.20
CA ILE A 155 -0.54 -24.87 8.55
C ILE A 155 -0.39 -23.42 9.00
N TYR A 156 -0.81 -22.48 8.16
CA TYR A 156 -0.75 -21.06 8.45
C TYR A 156 -2.13 -20.55 8.83
N THR A 157 -2.38 -20.45 10.13
CA THR A 157 -3.63 -19.97 10.72
C THR A 157 -3.38 -18.70 11.53
N PHE A 158 -4.44 -17.99 11.90
CA PHE A 158 -4.35 -16.84 12.81
C PHE A 158 -3.59 -17.16 14.11
N ALA A 159 -3.87 -18.33 14.71
CA ALA A 159 -3.19 -18.77 15.93
C ALA A 159 -1.69 -19.03 15.70
N SER A 160 -1.33 -19.65 14.58
CA SER A 160 0.07 -19.87 14.18
C SER A 160 0.81 -18.53 14.01
N HIS A 161 0.17 -17.56 13.35
CA HIS A 161 0.74 -16.23 13.14
C HIS A 161 0.97 -15.49 14.45
N ILE A 162 -0.03 -15.46 15.35
CA ILE A 162 0.08 -14.78 16.64
C ILE A 162 1.20 -15.37 17.51
N ARG A 163 1.45 -16.69 17.42
CA ARG A 163 2.58 -17.31 18.12
C ARG A 163 3.94 -16.74 17.69
N LEU A 164 4.06 -16.29 16.44
CA LEU A 164 5.25 -15.64 15.88
C LEU A 164 5.11 -14.13 15.74
N ALA A 165 3.97 -13.52 16.07
CA ALA A 165 3.75 -12.09 15.89
C ALA A 165 4.75 -11.23 16.69
N TRP A 166 5.32 -11.76 17.77
CA TRP A 166 6.38 -11.10 18.52
C TRP A 166 7.63 -10.86 17.67
N THR A 167 7.98 -11.73 16.71
CA THR A 167 9.14 -11.51 15.83
C THR A 167 8.88 -10.36 14.87
N VAL A 168 7.64 -10.24 14.38
CA VAL A 168 7.18 -9.11 13.56
C VAL A 168 7.21 -7.82 14.37
N LEU A 169 6.79 -7.88 15.64
CA LEU A 169 6.85 -6.74 16.56
C LEU A 169 8.30 -6.30 16.82
N VAL A 170 9.24 -7.24 16.99
CA VAL A 170 10.67 -6.90 17.08
C VAL A 170 11.15 -6.22 15.81
N GLY A 171 10.79 -6.74 14.63
CA GLY A 171 11.09 -6.09 13.35
C GLY A 171 10.52 -4.67 13.27
N TYR A 172 9.28 -4.47 13.73
CA TYR A 172 8.63 -3.16 13.81
C TYR A 172 9.41 -2.19 14.70
N ILE A 173 9.83 -2.62 15.90
CA ILE A 173 10.63 -1.80 16.83
C ILE A 173 12.00 -1.47 16.22
N VAL A 174 12.65 -2.43 15.55
CA VAL A 174 13.93 -2.21 14.86
C VAL A 174 13.75 -1.16 13.75
N SER A 175 12.71 -1.27 12.93
CA SER A 175 12.41 -0.29 11.88
C SER A 175 12.16 1.11 12.45
N LEU A 176 11.42 1.23 13.56
CA LEU A 176 11.26 2.49 14.27
C LEU A 176 12.58 3.06 14.79
N SER A 177 13.44 2.20 15.35
CA SER A 177 14.74 2.61 15.88
C SER A 177 15.67 3.10 14.78
N VAL A 178 15.69 2.41 13.63
CA VAL A 178 16.46 2.82 12.45
C VAL A 178 15.94 4.15 11.90
N TRP A 179 14.62 4.31 11.77
CA TRP A 179 14.01 5.57 11.35
C TRP A 179 14.37 6.71 12.30
N TYR A 180 14.28 6.48 13.62
CA TYR A 180 14.62 7.48 14.63
C TYR A 180 16.10 7.89 14.54
N ALA A 181 17.00 6.92 14.41
CA ALA A 181 18.42 7.19 14.24
C ALA A 181 18.69 7.99 12.95
N GLN A 182 18.08 7.60 11.84
CA GLN A 182 18.28 8.26 10.54
C GLN A 182 17.77 9.70 10.52
N PHE A 183 16.53 9.93 10.96
CA PHE A 183 15.87 11.23 10.78
C PHE A 183 16.03 12.16 11.99
N ILE A 184 16.05 11.63 13.22
CA ILE A 184 16.12 12.46 14.43
C ILE A 184 17.56 12.65 14.90
N VAL A 185 18.37 11.59 14.90
CA VAL A 185 19.76 11.67 15.40
C VAL A 185 20.71 12.20 14.33
N LEU A 186 20.64 11.66 13.11
CA LEU A 186 21.55 12.01 12.02
C LEU A 186 21.04 13.17 11.14
N GLY A 187 19.73 13.45 11.15
CA GLY A 187 19.15 14.53 10.35
C GLY A 187 19.25 14.31 8.84
N PHE A 188 19.30 13.04 8.39
CA PHE A 188 19.33 12.72 6.96
C PHE A 188 17.91 12.74 6.40
N TYR A 189 17.59 13.79 5.65
CA TYR A 189 16.31 13.99 4.95
C TYR A 189 16.38 13.56 3.49
#